data_AF-A0A838Q9R4-F1
#
_entry.id   AF-A0A838Q9R4-F1
#
_cell.length_a   1.000
_cell.length_b   1.000
_cell.length_c   1.000
_cell.angle_alpha   90.00
_cell.angle_beta   90.00
_cell.angle_gamma   90.00
#
_symmetry.space_group_name_H-M   'P 1'
#
loop_
_entity.id
_entity.type
_entity.pdbx_description
1 polymer ?
#
loop_
_entity_poly.entity_id
_entity_poly.type
_entity_poly.pdbx_seq_one_letter_code
_entity_poly.pdbx_strand_id
1 'polypeptide(L)'
;MATLIIGAPVLTGARAQTGGVTHVDTVPAPSLRANLVGDPDRRAMTVYLPPSYRIRPLRRYPVIYLLHGFAADHRAFIRGAYQNLNIRLSMDSLIRAGAVREMIVVTP
;
A
#
# COMPACT_ATOMS: atom_id res chain seq x y z
N MET A 1 42.65 -14.05 34.77
CA MET A 1 41.89 -12.91 34.21
C MET A 1 40.90 -13.46 33.20
N ALA A 2 39.60 -13.40 33.49
CA ALA A 2 38.54 -13.94 32.64
C ALA A 2 37.88 -12.79 31.87
N THR A 3 38.00 -12.83 30.54
CA THR A 3 37.39 -11.85 29.63
C THR A 3 35.92 -12.19 29.43
N LEU A 4 35.04 -11.31 29.93
CA LEU A 4 33.60 -11.38 29.71
C LEU A 4 33.26 -10.79 28.34
N ILE A 5 32.81 -11.63 27.40
CA ILE A 5 32.28 -11.18 26.11
C ILE A 5 30.80 -10.83 26.30
N ILE A 6 30.48 -9.53 26.29
CA ILE A 6 29.09 -9.06 26.26
C ILE A 6 28.58 -9.15 24.82
N GLY A 7 27.81 -10.20 24.52
CA GLY A 7 27.05 -10.31 23.28
C GLY A 7 25.86 -9.37 23.33
N ALA A 8 25.93 -8.23 22.64
CA ALA A 8 24.77 -7.35 22.45
C ALA A 8 23.74 -8.05 21.55
N PRO A 9 22.46 -8.16 21.96
CA PRO A 9 21.43 -8.67 21.05
C PRO A 9 21.20 -7.65 19.94
N VAL A 10 21.40 -8.08 18.69
CA VAL A 10 20.94 -7.32 17.52
C VAL A 10 19.42 -7.38 17.50
N LEU A 11 18.77 -6.40 18.13
CA LEU A 11 17.34 -6.19 17.99
C LEU A 11 17.10 -5.67 16.57
N THR A 12 16.68 -6.56 15.66
CA THR A 12 16.15 -6.18 14.35
C THR A 12 14.77 -5.53 14.55
N GLY A 13 14.77 -4.31 15.09
CA GLY A 13 13.56 -3.53 15.35
C GLY A 13 12.95 -3.07 14.04
N ALA A 14 11.80 -3.64 13.66
CA ALA A 14 10.95 -3.09 12.63
C ALA A 14 10.51 -1.67 13.04
N ARG A 15 11.20 -0.64 12.54
CA ARG A 15 10.79 0.77 12.67
C ARG A 15 9.31 1.01 12.34
N ALA A 16 8.58 1.70 13.21
CA ALA A 16 7.23 2.18 12.86
C ALA A 16 7.30 3.03 11.58
N GLN A 17 6.33 2.86 10.68
CA GLN A 17 6.21 3.74 9.53
C GLN A 17 5.71 5.10 10.03
N THR A 18 6.33 6.20 9.63
CA THR A 18 5.92 7.57 10.02
C THR A 18 4.57 7.99 9.41
N GLY A 19 4.08 7.21 8.44
CA GLY A 19 2.80 7.34 7.74
C GLY A 19 2.55 6.07 6.92
N GLY A 20 1.44 6.00 6.19
CA GLY A 20 1.19 4.90 5.28
C GLY A 20 2.14 4.90 4.08
N VAL A 21 2.23 3.76 3.41
CA VAL A 21 3.13 3.55 2.28
C VAL A 21 2.36 3.01 1.08
N THR A 22 2.76 3.40 -0.13
CA THR A 22 2.21 2.88 -1.38
C THR A 22 3.15 1.83 -1.95
N HIS A 23 2.61 0.67 -2.31
CA HIS A 23 3.32 -0.41 -3.00
C HIS A 23 2.64 -0.66 -4.35
N VAL A 24 3.40 -0.99 -5.39
CA VAL A 24 2.83 -1.43 -6.67
C VAL A 24 3.08 -2.92 -6.78
N ASP A 25 2.02 -3.68 -7.00
CA ASP A 25 2.07 -5.12 -7.23
C ASP A 25 1.40 -5.46 -8.56
N THR A 26 1.61 -6.68 -9.06
CA THR A 26 1.07 -7.16 -10.33
C THR A 26 0.24 -8.40 -10.13
N VAL A 27 -1.03 -8.33 -10.51
CA VAL A 27 -1.99 -9.44 -10.40
C VAL A 27 -2.18 -10.12 -11.76
N PRO A 28 -2.10 -11.47 -11.83
CA PRO A 28 -2.46 -12.20 -13.05
C PRO A 28 -3.93 -11.99 -13.43
N ALA A 29 -4.17 -11.70 -14.71
CA ALA A 29 -5.49 -11.50 -15.30
C ALA A 29 -5.66 -12.46 -16.50
N PRO A 30 -5.82 -13.77 -16.27
CA PRO A 30 -5.85 -14.78 -17.33
C PRO A 30 -7.00 -14.59 -18.34
N SER A 31 -8.08 -13.92 -17.95
CA SER A 31 -9.19 -13.56 -18.83
C SER A 31 -8.80 -12.57 -19.93
N LEU A 32 -7.66 -11.89 -19.80
CA LEU A 32 -7.14 -10.95 -20.80
C LEU A 32 -6.14 -11.60 -21.77
N ARG A 33 -5.84 -12.91 -21.66
CA ARG A 33 -4.93 -13.56 -22.61
C ARG A 33 -5.47 -13.46 -24.04
N ALA A 34 -4.62 -12.97 -24.95
CA ALA A 34 -4.94 -12.81 -26.37
C ALA A 34 -6.24 -12.02 -26.63
N ASN A 35 -6.60 -11.08 -25.75
CA ASN A 35 -7.71 -10.18 -26.01
C ASN A 35 -7.44 -9.30 -27.24
N LEU A 36 -8.50 -8.90 -27.96
CA LEU A 36 -8.40 -8.15 -29.23
C LEU A 36 -7.76 -6.76 -29.08
N VAL A 37 -7.82 -6.18 -27.88
CA VAL A 37 -7.31 -4.83 -27.59
C VAL A 37 -5.81 -4.85 -27.24
N GLY A 38 -5.24 -6.03 -26.99
CA GLY A 38 -3.83 -6.19 -26.65
C GLY A 38 -3.50 -5.83 -25.19
N ASP A 39 -4.49 -5.77 -24.31
CA ASP A 39 -4.26 -5.53 -22.88
C ASP A 39 -3.34 -6.62 -22.27
N PRO A 40 -2.42 -6.27 -21.37
CA PRO A 40 -1.57 -7.25 -20.71
C PRO A 40 -2.40 -8.16 -19.79
N ASP A 41 -2.07 -9.46 -19.80
CA ASP A 41 -2.66 -10.49 -18.94
C ASP A 41 -2.09 -10.49 -17.50
N ARG A 42 -1.37 -9.44 -17.15
CA ARG A 42 -0.84 -9.11 -15.83
C ARG A 42 -1.07 -7.62 -15.58
N ARG A 43 -1.87 -7.30 -14.56
CA ARG A 43 -2.31 -5.93 -14.28
C ARG A 43 -1.60 -5.37 -13.06
N ALA A 44 -0.99 -4.21 -13.22
CA ALA A 44 -0.41 -3.49 -12.09
C ALA A 44 -1.52 -2.88 -11.23
N MET A 45 -1.36 -2.89 -9.92
CA MET A 45 -2.24 -2.27 -8.94
C MET A 45 -1.40 -1.44 -7.97
N THR A 46 -1.88 -0.28 -7.53
CA THR A 46 -1.26 0.41 -6.39
C THR A 46 -2.02 0.07 -5.11
N VAL A 47 -1.28 -0.23 -4.05
CA VAL A 47 -1.80 -0.59 -2.74
C VAL A 47 -1.26 0.40 -1.72
N TYR A 48 -2.15 1.15 -1.07
CA TYR A 48 -1.85 1.89 0.15
C TYR A 48 -1.94 0.96 1.35
N LEU A 49 -0.87 0.90 2.15
CA LEU A 49 -0.79 0.18 3.42
C LEU A 49 -0.77 1.20 4.56
N PRO A 50 -1.63 1.05 5.58
CA PRO A 50 -1.72 2.00 6.68
C PRO A 50 -0.49 1.94 7.60
N PRO A 51 -0.20 2.99 8.40
CA PRO A 51 1.03 3.11 9.20
C PRO A 51 1.37 1.90 10.08
N SER A 52 0.37 1.24 10.68
CA SER A 52 0.61 0.09 11.56
C SER A 52 0.79 -1.24 10.85
N TYR A 53 0.62 -1.30 9.52
CA TYR A 53 0.62 -2.55 8.74
C TYR A 53 1.87 -3.41 8.99
N ARG A 54 3.06 -2.80 8.96
CA ARG A 54 4.33 -3.52 9.12
C ARG A 54 4.64 -3.96 10.54
N ILE A 55 4.13 -3.23 11.53
CA ILE A 55 4.44 -3.46 12.95
C ILE A 55 3.37 -4.30 13.66
N ARG A 56 2.22 -4.54 13.01
CA ARG A 56 1.14 -5.37 13.53
C ARG A 56 0.82 -6.50 12.54
N PRO A 57 1.68 -7.51 12.38
CA PRO A 57 1.55 -8.54 11.34
C PRO A 57 0.30 -9.42 11.49
N LEU A 58 -0.25 -9.53 12.70
CA LEU A 58 -1.48 -10.30 12.96
C LEU A 58 -2.77 -9.47 12.82
N ARG A 59 -2.66 -8.15 12.69
CA ARG A 59 -3.83 -7.28 12.57
C ARG A 59 -4.41 -7.37 11.16
N ARG A 60 -5.72 -7.55 11.07
CA ARG A 60 -6.49 -7.44 9.82
C ARG A 60 -6.96 -6.00 9.62
N TYR A 61 -6.98 -5.56 8.38
CA TYR A 61 -7.45 -4.23 7.96
C TYR A 61 -8.59 -4.39 6.97
N PRO A 62 -9.64 -3.55 7.04
CA PRO A 62 -10.62 -3.48 5.96
C PRO A 62 -9.95 -3.02 4.66
N VAL A 63 -10.51 -3.43 3.53
CA VAL A 63 -9.98 -3.14 2.19
C VAL A 63 -11.02 -2.38 1.37
N ILE A 64 -10.60 -1.29 0.73
CA ILE A 64 -11.37 -0.59 -0.29
C ILE A 64 -10.69 -0.78 -1.64
N TYR A 65 -11.46 -1.18 -2.63
CA TYR A 65 -11.07 -1.12 -4.04
C TYR A 65 -11.58 0.20 -4.62
N LEU A 66 -10.66 1.12 -4.93
CA LEU A 66 -10.97 2.44 -5.44
C LEU A 66 -10.70 2.47 -6.95
N LEU A 67 -11.77 2.48 -7.74
CA LEU A 67 -11.71 2.38 -9.20
C LEU A 67 -11.58 3.75 -9.84
N HIS A 68 -10.70 3.85 -10.84
CA HIS A 68 -10.56 5.03 -11.66
C HIS A 68 -11.55 4.99 -12.84
N GLY A 69 -11.73 6.13 -13.51
CA GLY A 69 -12.52 6.24 -14.74
C GLY A 69 -11.81 5.70 -15.98
N PHE A 70 -12.49 5.78 -17.12
CA PHE A 70 -11.96 5.35 -18.42
C PHE A 70 -10.62 6.04 -18.76
N ALA A 71 -9.72 5.30 -19.44
CA ALA A 71 -8.39 5.72 -19.87
C ALA A 71 -7.37 6.07 -18.76
N ALA A 72 -7.76 6.00 -17.48
CA ALA A 72 -6.83 6.12 -16.36
C ALA A 72 -6.15 4.78 -16.03
N ASP A 73 -5.25 4.79 -15.05
CA ASP A 73 -4.49 3.63 -14.59
C ASP A 73 -4.43 3.58 -13.05
N HIS A 74 -3.87 2.50 -12.53
CA HIS A 74 -3.66 2.22 -11.11
C HIS A 74 -2.94 3.31 -10.30
N ARG A 75 -2.36 4.33 -10.92
CA ARG A 75 -1.67 5.44 -10.26
C ARG A 75 -2.48 6.74 -10.28
N ALA A 76 -3.68 6.76 -10.86
CA ALA A 76 -4.46 7.99 -11.03
C ALA A 76 -4.72 8.73 -9.70
N PHE A 77 -5.11 7.99 -8.66
CA PHE A 77 -5.31 8.52 -7.30
C PHE A 77 -4.02 8.75 -6.50
N ILE A 78 -2.85 8.43 -7.07
CA ILE A 78 -1.54 8.72 -6.50
C ILE A 78 -0.95 9.98 -7.15
N ARG A 79 -1.17 10.15 -8.45
CA ARG A 79 -0.69 11.30 -9.22
C ARG A 79 -1.56 12.54 -9.07
N GLY A 80 -2.70 12.46 -8.38
CA GLY A 80 -3.62 13.60 -8.25
C GLY A 80 -4.49 13.86 -9.48
N ALA A 81 -4.65 12.87 -10.37
CA ALA A 81 -5.38 13.03 -11.62
C ALA A 81 -6.87 13.39 -11.42
N TYR A 82 -7.42 13.06 -10.25
CA TYR A 82 -8.78 13.40 -9.85
C TYR A 82 -8.74 14.51 -8.80
N GLN A 83 -8.91 15.76 -9.23
CA GLN A 83 -9.02 16.93 -8.33
C GLN A 83 -7.87 17.03 -7.31
N ASN A 84 -6.64 16.67 -7.71
CA ASN A 84 -5.45 16.62 -6.86
C ASN A 84 -5.54 15.63 -5.68
N LEU A 85 -6.49 14.68 -5.70
CA LEU A 85 -6.59 13.64 -4.70
C LEU A 85 -5.35 12.73 -4.74
N ASN A 86 -4.61 12.72 -3.63
CA ASN A 86 -3.51 11.79 -3.40
C ASN A 86 -3.87 10.87 -2.24
N ILE A 87 -4.14 9.59 -2.52
CA ILE A 87 -4.68 8.67 -1.52
C ILE A 87 -3.76 8.50 -0.31
N ARG A 88 -2.43 8.55 -0.51
CA ARG A 88 -1.48 8.41 0.60
C ARG A 88 -1.59 9.59 1.55
N LEU A 89 -1.52 10.81 1.00
CA LEU A 89 -1.60 12.02 1.81
C LEU A 89 -2.96 12.17 2.49
N SER A 90 -4.04 11.89 1.76
CA SER A 90 -5.41 11.96 2.29
C SER A 90 -5.64 10.94 3.40
N MET A 91 -5.27 9.68 3.19
CA MET A 91 -5.43 8.63 4.21
C MET A 91 -4.58 8.91 5.45
N ASP A 92 -3.31 9.28 5.26
CA ASP A 92 -2.43 9.62 6.39
C ASP A 92 -3.00 10.80 7.19
N SER A 93 -3.59 11.79 6.52
CA SER A 93 -4.22 12.92 7.19
C SER A 93 -5.47 12.52 7.98
N LEU A 94 -6.38 11.77 7.35
CA LEU A 94 -7.63 11.34 7.98
C LEU A 94 -7.38 10.38 9.16
N ILE A 95 -6.41 9.47 9.03
CA ILE A 95 -6.02 8.54 10.10
C ILE A 95 -5.41 9.32 11.27
N ARG A 96 -4.51 10.27 11.02
CA ARG A 96 -3.89 11.09 12.06
C ARG A 96 -4.91 11.96 12.79
N ALA A 97 -5.92 12.46 12.08
CA ALA A 97 -7.01 13.22 12.65
C ALA A 97 -8.06 12.35 13.37
N GLY A 98 -7.96 11.02 13.30
CA GLY A 98 -8.94 10.09 13.88
C GLY A 98 -10.28 10.05 13.14
N ALA A 99 -10.39 10.67 11.97
CA ALA A 99 -11.62 10.75 11.17
C ALA A 99 -11.96 9.41 10.50
N VAL A 100 -10.95 8.58 10.23
CA VAL A 100 -11.13 7.21 9.71
C VAL A 100 -10.22 6.23 10.44
N ARG A 101 -10.64 4.97 10.51
CA ARG A 101 -9.78 3.87 10.96
C ARG A 101 -8.76 3.51 9.87
N GLU A 102 -7.63 2.95 10.28
CA GLU A 102 -6.67 2.37 9.34
C GLU A 102 -7.31 1.31 8.44
N MET A 103 -7.04 1.41 7.14
CA MET A 103 -7.55 0.51 6.09
C MET A 103 -6.53 0.41 4.96
N ILE A 104 -6.65 -0.64 4.15
CA ILE A 104 -5.88 -0.81 2.91
C ILE A 104 -6.72 -0.24 1.78
N VAL A 105 -6.09 0.49 0.87
CA VAL A 105 -6.74 0.97 -0.36
C VAL A 105 -6.02 0.38 -1.56
N VAL A 106 -6.76 -0.29 -2.43
CA VAL A 106 -6.26 -0.89 -3.66
C VAL A 106 -6.83 -0.11 -4.84
N THR A 107 -5.97 0.40 -5.71
CA THR A 107 -6.36 1.06 -6.96
C THR A 107 -5.86 0.18 -8.12
N PRO A 108 -6.76 -0.54 -8.80
CA PRO A 108 -6.42 -1.37 -9.95
C PRO A 108 -6.16 -0.54 -11.21
#